data_AF-A0A3A2IZK6-F1
#
_entry.id   AF-A0A3A2IZK6-F1
#
_cell.length_a   1.000
_cell.length_b   1.000
_cell.length_c   1.000
_cell.angle_alpha   90.00
_cell.angle_beta   90.00
_cell.angle_gamma   90.00
#
_symmetry.space_group_name_H-M   'P 1'
#
loop_
_entity.id
_entity.type
_entity.pdbx_description
1 polymer ?
#
loop_
_entity_poly.entity_id
_entity_poly.type
_entity_poly.pdbx_seq_one_letter_code
_entity_poly.pdbx_strand_id
1 'polypeptide(L)' 'MSAKKGGEYDCEKATAREIEYSLYSENMGAGKLVFSQNNIKTESIAIAPKTIKETLFKIACGKQ' A
#
# COMPACT_ATOMS: atom_id res chain seq x y z
N MET A 1 1.74 -18.37 0.10
CA MET A 1 1.19 -17.36 1.02
C MET A 1 1.58 -15.99 0.50
N SER A 2 0.65 -15.05 0.47
CA SER A 2 0.88 -13.70 -0.03
C SER A 2 0.13 -12.65 0.81
N ALA A 3 0.59 -11.41 0.71
CA ALA A 3 -0.05 -10.26 1.31
C ALA A 3 -0.50 -9.29 0.22
N LYS A 4 -1.70 -8.72 0.37
CA LYS A 4 -2.17 -7.59 -0.42
C LYS A 4 -2.27 -6.38 0.49
N LYS A 5 -1.71 -5.27 0.03
CA LYS A 5 -1.80 -3.96 0.68
C LYS A 5 -2.45 -2.98 -0.26
N GLY A 6 -3.40 -2.21 0.25
CA GLY A 6 -3.93 -1.05 -0.44
C GLY A 6 -3.62 0.20 0.36
N GLY A 7 -3.27 1.26 -0.36
CA GLY A 7 -2.90 2.53 0.21
C GLY A 7 -3.32 3.66 -0.71
N GLU A 8 -3.37 4.84 -0.13
CA GLU A 8 -3.67 6.09 -0.83
C GLU A 8 -2.43 6.97 -0.84
N TYR A 9 -2.25 7.72 -1.93
CA TYR A 9 -1.18 8.69 -2.10
C TYR A 9 -1.77 10.08 -2.23
N ASP A 10 -1.21 11.04 -1.48
CA ASP A 10 -1.39 12.46 -1.75
C ASP A 10 -0.29 12.92 -2.70
N CYS A 11 -0.63 13.05 -3.99
CA CYS A 11 0.31 13.42 -5.04
C CYS A 11 0.86 14.84 -4.90
N GLU A 12 0.16 15.74 -4.21
CA GLU A 12 0.62 17.12 -3.99
C GLU A 12 1.58 17.20 -2.81
N LYS A 13 1.22 16.56 -1.69
CA LYS A 13 1.99 16.61 -0.43
C LYS A 13 3.06 15.53 -0.32
N ALA A 14 3.12 14.60 -1.26
CA ALA A 14 4.03 13.46 -1.25
C ALA A 14 3.93 12.64 0.05
N THR A 15 2.70 12.37 0.48
CA THR A 15 2.40 11.51 1.63
C THR A 15 1.63 10.26 1.20
N ALA A 16 1.66 9.22 2.03
CA ALA A 16 0.92 7.98 1.80
C ALA A 16 0.34 7.43 3.10
N ARG A 17 -0.79 6.74 3.01
CA ARG A 17 -1.37 5.97 4.12
C ARG A 17 -1.80 4.58 3.66
N GLU A 18 -1.76 3.61 4.58
CA GLU A 18 -2.25 2.25 4.33
C GLU A 18 -3.71 2.17 4.77
N ILE A 19 -4.60 1.70 3.90
CA ILE A 19 -6.05 1.65 4.17
C ILE A 19 -6.56 0.21 4.33
N GLU A 20 -5.87 -0.76 3.73
CA GLU A 20 -6.25 -2.17 3.77
C GLU A 20 -5.01 -3.08 3.82
N TYR A 21 -5.17 -4.20 4.51
CA TYR A 21 -4.19 -5.28 4.58
C TYR A 21 -4.91 -6.63 4.60
N SER A 22 -4.51 -7.54 3.72
CA SER A 22 -5.06 -8.90 3.66
C SER A 22 -3.96 -9.94 3.48
N LEU A 23 -4.10 -11.09 4.16
CA LEU A 23 -3.24 -12.26 4.03
C LEU A 23 -3.99 -13.42 3.39
N TYR A 24 -3.34 -14.05 2.42
CA TYR A 24 -3.87 -15.16 1.65
C TYR A 24 -2.96 -16.38 1.75
N SER A 25 -3.54 -17.58 1.84
CA SER A 25 -2.77 -18.82 1.99
C SER A 25 -1.87 -19.13 0.80
N GLU A 26 -2.25 -18.69 -0.40
CA GLU A 26 -1.52 -18.92 -1.65
C GLU A 26 -0.95 -17.61 -2.20
N ASN A 27 -0.44 -17.64 -3.43
CA ASN A 27 0.24 -16.50 -4.05
C ASN A 27 -0.78 -15.58 -4.75
N MET A 28 -0.38 -14.34 -5.00
CA MET A 28 -1.18 -13.36 -5.78
C MET A 28 -2.61 -13.13 -5.25
N GLY A 29 -2.82 -13.24 -3.94
CA GLY A 29 -4.15 -13.09 -3.34
C GLY A 29 -5.09 -14.28 -3.56
N ALA A 30 -4.57 -15.44 -3.96
CA ALA A 30 -5.35 -16.66 -4.15
C ALA A 30 -5.46 -17.51 -2.87
N GLY A 31 -6.34 -18.51 -2.92
CA GLY A 31 -6.58 -19.42 -1.81
C GLY A 31 -7.46 -18.82 -0.72
N LYS A 32 -7.28 -19.28 0.53
CA LYS A 32 -8.09 -18.84 1.67
C LYS A 32 -7.59 -17.49 2.20
N LEU A 33 -8.54 -16.59 2.47
CA LEU A 33 -8.29 -15.38 3.25
C LEU A 33 -8.01 -15.78 4.70
N VAL A 34 -6.79 -15.58 5.16
CA VAL A 34 -6.33 -15.93 6.52
C VAL A 34 -6.55 -14.77 7.49
N PHE A 35 -6.39 -13.55 7.00
CA PHE A 35 -6.57 -12.33 7.77
C PHE A 35 -6.97 -11.18 6.85
N SER A 36 -7.82 -10.28 7.32
CA SER A 36 -8.08 -9.02 6.65
C SER A 36 -8.37 -7.92 7.64
N GLN A 37 -7.85 -6.73 7.37
CA GLN A 37 -8.15 -5.52 8.10
C GLN A 37 -8.34 -4.37 7.11
N ASN A 38 -9.51 -3.75 7.19
CA ASN A 38 -9.87 -2.58 6.39
C ASN A 38 -9.90 -1.34 7.29
N ASN A 39 -9.88 -0.16 6.67
CA ASN A 39 -9.87 1.12 7.38
C ASN A 39 -8.77 1.18 8.44
N ILE A 40 -7.58 0.71 8.07
CA ILE A 40 -6.39 0.85 8.89
C ILE A 40 -6.19 2.35 9.08
N LYS A 41 -6.53 2.88 10.25
CA LYS A 41 -6.43 4.31 10.57
C LYS A 41 -4.96 4.68 10.80
N THR A 42 -4.15 4.55 9.76
CA THR A 42 -2.79 5.07 9.78
C THR A 42 -2.81 6.54 9.38
N GLU A 43 -2.11 7.36 10.16
CA GLU A 43 -1.81 8.72 9.77
C GLU A 43 -1.04 8.71 8.44
N SER A 44 -1.25 9.75 7.63
CA SER A 44 -0.48 9.90 6.40
C SER A 44 0.96 10.21 6.73
N ILE A 45 1.88 9.40 6.21
CA ILE A 45 3.31 9.55 6.44
C ILE A 45 3.99 10.10 5.19
N ALA A 46 5.03 10.91 5.40
CA ALA A 46 5.85 11.41 4.31
C ALA A 46 6.55 10.24 3.58
N ILE A 47 6.63 10.34 2.26
CA ILE A 47 7.28 9.32 1.43
C ILE A 47 8.79 9.53 1.49
N ALA A 48 9.49 8.57 2.09
CA ALA A 48 10.94 8.61 2.19
C ALA A 48 11.60 8.29 0.82
N PRO A 49 12.68 9.01 0.46
CA PRO A 49 13.40 8.77 -0.79
C PRO A 49 14.12 7.42 -0.77
N LYS A 50 14.43 6.90 -1.96
CA LYS A 50 15.10 5.61 -2.20
C LYS A 50 14.34 4.42 -1.59
N THR A 51 13.02 4.50 -1.56
CA THR A 51 12.15 3.42 -1.08
C THR A 51 11.27 2.87 -2.20
N ILE A 52 10.77 1.64 -2.01
CA ILE A 52 9.74 1.06 -2.88
C ILE A 52 8.51 1.97 -2.93
N LYS A 53 8.12 2.57 -1.78
CA LYS A 53 6.99 3.50 -1.71
C LYS A 53 7.19 4.74 -2.59
N GLU A 54 8.40 5.30 -2.64
CA GLU A 54 8.70 6.43 -3.55
C GLU A 54 8.54 6.03 -5.02
N THR A 55 9.02 4.84 -5.38
CA THR A 55 8.92 4.35 -6.76
C THR A 55 7.46 4.15 -7.17
N LEU A 56 6.67 3.51 -6.31
CA LEU A 56 5.23 3.30 -6.53
C LEU A 56 4.47 4.63 -6.60
N PHE A 57 4.82 5.59 -5.75
CA PHE A 57 4.24 6.94 -5.78
C PHE A 57 4.50 7.66 -7.10
N LYS A 58 5.74 7.64 -7.60
CA LYS A 58 6.08 8.27 -8.89
C LYS A 58 5.28 7.65 -10.03
N ILE A 59 5.11 6.34 -10.02
CA ILE A 59 4.29 5.63 -11.02
C ILE A 59 2.82 6.05 -10.89
N ALA A 60 2.25 5.95 -9.68
CA ALA A 60 0.84 6.25 -9.44
C ALA A 60 0.46 7.71 -9.75
N CYS A 61 1.34 8.65 -9.42
CA CYS A 61 1.13 10.08 -9.64
C CYS A 61 1.68 10.59 -10.98
N GLY A 62 2.21 9.72 -11.84
CA GLY A 62 2.74 10.11 -13.15
C GLY A 62 3.97 11.04 -13.12
N LYS A 63 4.81 10.93 -12.10
CA LYS A 63 5.99 11.80 -11.87
C LYS A 63 7.31 11.13 -12.31
N GLN A 64 7.33 10.54 -13.50
CA GLN A 64 8.54 9.97 -14.09
C GLN A 64 9.53 11.04 -14.54
#